data_AF-A0AAD7VXS5-F1
#
_entry.id   AF-A0AAD7VXS5-F1
#
_cell.length_a   1.000
_cell.length_b   1.000
_cell.length_c   1.000
_cell.angle_alpha   90.00
_cell.angle_beta   90.00
_cell.angle_gamma   90.00
#
_symmetry.space_group_name_H-M   'P 1'
#
loop_
_entity.id
_entity.type
_entity.pdbx_description
1 polymer ?
#
loop_
_entity_poly.entity_id
_entity_poly.type
_entity_poly.pdbx_seq_one_letter_code
_entity_poly.pdbx_strand_id
1 'polypeptide(L)'
;MVRLLLKKVGTNGLLSTYSLRGKKGKRAFGDLNVCQIITKACLLNFKHAKVTDVESLIGATLKFAPHRGKQQKKPIEDHREQPDH
;
A
#
# COMPACT_ATOMS: atom_id res chain seq x y z
N MET A 1 -1.33 1.10 -15.27
CA MET A 1 -0.91 2.47 -14.91
C MET A 1 -0.87 2.72 -13.40
N VAL A 2 -2.00 2.65 -12.68
CA VAL A 2 -2.09 2.93 -11.21
C VAL A 2 -0.99 2.25 -10.38
N ARG A 3 -0.73 0.96 -10.63
CA ARG A 3 0.32 0.20 -9.93
C ARG A 3 1.73 0.75 -10.15
N LEU A 4 2.02 1.29 -11.33
CA LEU A 4 3.33 1.89 -11.65
C LEU A 4 3.50 3.22 -10.93
N LEU A 5 2.45 4.05 -10.93
CA LEU A 5 2.45 5.32 -10.21
C LEU A 5 2.58 5.10 -8.70
N LEU A 6 1.85 4.15 -8.13
CA LEU A 6 1.95 3.80 -6.71
C LEU A 6 3.36 3.36 -6.30
N LYS A 7 4.04 2.57 -7.14
CA LYS A 7 5.44 2.17 -6.89
C LYS A 7 6.42 3.34 -6.95
N LYS A 8 6.12 4.40 -7.69
CA LYS A 8 6.96 5.60 -7.77
C LYS A 8 6.80 6.51 -6.56
N VAL A 9 5.61 6.54 -5.95
CA VAL A 9 5.30 7.44 -4.83
C VAL A 9 5.58 6.83 -3.46
N GLY A 10 5.83 5.53 -3.36
CA GLY A 10 6.12 4.90 -2.08
C GLY A 10 6.59 3.45 -2.18
N THR A 11 7.19 2.99 -1.08
CA THR A 11 7.58 1.59 -0.90
C THR A 11 6.38 0.72 -0.52
N ASN A 12 6.47 -0.60 -0.73
CA ASN A 12 5.41 -1.52 -0.29
C ASN A 12 5.14 -1.42 1.22
N GLY A 13 6.19 -1.21 2.03
CA GLY A 13 6.07 -1.01 3.48
C GLY A 13 5.24 0.23 3.80
N LEU A 14 5.56 1.37 3.20
CA LEU A 14 4.79 2.59 3.36
C LEU A 14 3.34 2.41 2.88
N LEU A 15 3.14 1.90 1.67
CA LEU A 15 1.79 1.71 1.11
C LEU A 15 0.95 0.71 1.92
N SER A 16 1.58 -0.22 2.65
CA SER A 16 0.87 -1.18 3.51
C SER A 16 0.19 -0.53 4.72
N THR A 17 0.67 0.64 5.17
CA THR A 17 0.07 1.40 6.28
C THR A 17 -1.16 2.20 5.86
N TYR A 18 -1.51 2.18 4.57
CA TYR A 18 -2.66 2.90 4.02
C TYR A 18 -3.75 1.96 3.52
N SER A 19 -4.98 2.49 3.50
CA SER A 19 -6.10 1.96 2.72
C SER A 19 -6.84 3.13 2.07
N LEU A 20 -7.58 2.89 1.00
CA LEU A 20 -8.23 3.97 0.25
C LEU A 20 -9.06 4.91 1.15
N ARG A 21 -9.98 4.35 1.95
CA ARG A 21 -10.87 5.11 2.85
C ARG A 21 -10.45 5.09 4.33
N GLY A 22 -9.23 4.64 4.62
CA GLY A 22 -8.83 4.34 6.01
C GLY A 22 -9.53 3.07 6.54
N LYS A 23 -8.93 2.45 7.56
CA LYS A 23 -9.53 1.36 8.35
C LYS A 23 -8.76 1.24 9.66
N LYS A 24 -9.25 0.47 10.64
CA LYS A 24 -8.53 0.28 11.91
C LYS A 24 -7.06 -0.08 11.68
N GLY A 25 -6.14 0.75 12.18
CA GLY A 25 -4.69 0.60 12.02
C GLY A 25 -4.10 1.05 10.68
N LYS A 26 -4.89 1.64 9.76
CA LYS A 26 -4.41 2.19 8.49
C LYS A 26 -4.95 3.59 8.20
N ARG A 27 -4.09 4.44 7.65
CA ARG A 27 -4.44 5.80 7.25
C ARG A 27 -5.22 5.82 5.93
N ALA A 28 -6.06 6.84 5.74
CA ALA A 28 -6.79 7.05 4.49
C ALA A 28 -5.83 7.59 3.41
N PHE A 29 -5.70 6.84 2.32
CA PHE A 29 -4.90 7.25 1.16
C PHE A 29 -5.66 8.25 0.28
N GLY A 30 -7.00 8.12 0.21
CA GLY A 30 -7.87 8.97 -0.59
C GLY A 30 -7.77 10.46 -0.23
N ASP A 31 -7.50 10.74 1.04
CA ASP A 31 -7.39 12.11 1.56
C ASP A 31 -6.05 12.77 1.20
N LEU A 32 -5.08 12.01 0.69
CA LEU A 32 -3.78 12.54 0.30
C LEU A 32 -3.83 13.17 -1.10
N ASN A 33 -3.16 14.31 -1.27
CA ASN A 33 -2.98 14.97 -2.57
C ASN A 33 -2.41 14.02 -3.64
N VAL A 34 -1.55 13.08 -3.23
CA VAL A 34 -0.98 12.08 -4.15
C VAL A 34 -2.05 11.18 -4.77
N CYS A 35 -3.12 10.84 -4.05
CA CYS A 35 -4.23 10.06 -4.58
C CYS A 35 -4.97 10.84 -5.67
N GLN A 36 -5.24 12.12 -5.42
CA GLN A 36 -5.87 13.01 -6.40
C GLN A 36 -5.03 13.16 -7.67
N ILE A 37 -3.70 13.32 -7.52
CA ILE A 37 -2.77 13.44 -8.65
C ILE A 37 -2.77 12.15 -9.49
N ILE A 38 -2.70 10.99 -8.84
CA ILE A 38 -2.76 9.68 -9.51
C ILE A 38 -4.08 9.52 -10.27
N THR A 39 -5.19 9.88 -9.63
CA THR A 39 -6.52 9.83 -10.25
C THR A 39 -6.59 10.72 -11.48
N LYS A 40 -6.20 11.99 -11.38
CA LYS A 40 -6.18 12.93 -12.52
C LYS A 40 -5.28 12.43 -13.65
N ALA A 41 -4.07 11.95 -13.33
CA ALA A 41 -3.15 11.41 -14.32
C ALA A 41 -3.74 10.20 -15.06
N CYS A 42 -4.47 9.33 -14.36
CA CYS A 42 -5.17 8.22 -15.00
C CYS A 42 -6.31 8.70 -15.91
N LEU A 43 -7.14 9.65 -15.49
CA LEU A 43 -8.24 10.16 -16.30
C LEU A 43 -7.76 10.86 -17.58
N LEU A 44 -6.62 11.56 -17.53
CA LEU A 44 -6.01 12.18 -18.70
C LEU A 44 -5.56 11.17 -19.76
N ASN A 45 -5.06 10.00 -19.32
CA ASN A 45 -4.58 8.95 -20.21
C ASN A 45 -5.69 7.98 -20.65
N PHE A 46 -6.79 7.90 -19.89
CA PHE A 46 -7.90 6.98 -20.15
C PHE A 46 -9.23 7.75 -20.13
N LYS A 47 -9.61 8.30 -21.30
CA LYS A 47 -10.78 9.20 -21.43
C LYS A 47 -12.13 8.58 -21.05
N HIS A 48 -12.23 7.24 -21.03
CA HIS A 48 -13.46 6.52 -20.65
C HIS A 48 -13.47 6.03 -19.20
N ALA A 49 -12.36 6.19 -18.47
CA ALA A 49 -12.29 5.72 -17.09
C ALA A 49 -13.09 6.66 -16.17
N LYS A 50 -13.81 6.10 -15.20
CA LYS A 50 -14.45 6.88 -14.14
C LYS A 50 -13.51 7.00 -12.95
N VAL A 51 -13.69 8.06 -12.17
CA VAL A 51 -12.97 8.26 -10.89
C VAL A 51 -13.07 7.02 -10.00
N THR A 52 -14.27 6.46 -9.90
CA THR A 52 -14.58 5.26 -9.10
C THR A 52 -13.76 4.03 -9.53
N ASP A 53 -13.51 3.88 -10.83
CA ASP A 53 -12.75 2.75 -11.37
C ASP A 53 -11.27 2.87 -10.98
N VAL A 54 -10.74 4.09 -11.08
CA VAL A 54 -9.37 4.40 -10.70
C VAL A 54 -9.16 4.23 -9.20
N GLU A 55 -10.06 4.77 -8.38
CA GLU A 55 -10.03 4.60 -6.92
C GLU A 55 -10.13 3.13 -6.51
N SER A 56 -10.99 2.36 -7.17
CA SER A 56 -11.09 0.91 -6.93
C SER A 56 -9.78 0.19 -7.22
N LEU A 57 -9.09 0.56 -8.30
CA LEU A 57 -7.76 0.02 -8.64
C LEU A 57 -6.68 0.44 -7.62
N ILE A 58 -6.73 1.68 -7.11
CA ILE A 58 -5.84 2.15 -6.04
C ILE A 58 -6.08 1.31 -4.79
N GLY A 59 -7.34 1.17 -4.36
CA GLY A 59 -7.73 0.40 -3.19
C GLY A 59 -7.30 -1.06 -3.29
N ALA A 60 -7.51 -1.70 -4.45
CA ALA A 60 -7.03 -3.06 -4.71
C ALA A 60 -5.51 -3.14 -4.59
N THR A 61 -4.78 -2.18 -5.14
CA THR A 61 -3.32 -2.16 -5.07
C THR A 61 -2.80 -2.02 -3.64
N LEU A 62 -3.41 -1.14 -2.83
CA LEU A 62 -3.07 -0.97 -1.41
C LEU A 62 -3.42 -2.21 -0.57
N LYS A 63 -4.49 -2.94 -0.92
CA LYS A 63 -4.85 -4.22 -0.28
C LYS A 63 -3.79 -5.29 -0.49
N PHE A 64 -3.21 -5.38 -1.68
CA PHE A 64 -2.20 -6.38 -2.04
C PHE A 64 -0.75 -5.92 -1.87
N ALA A 65 -0.50 -4.64 -1.57
CA ALA A 65 0.81 -4.09 -1.24
C ALA A 65 1.61 -4.92 -0.20
N PRO A 66 1.02 -5.40 0.92
CA PRO A 66 1.75 -6.20 1.89
C PRO A 66 2.19 -7.58 1.36
N HIS A 67 1.52 -8.15 0.37
CA HIS A 67 1.79 -9.52 -0.10
C HIS A 67 2.99 -9.65 -1.05
N ARG A 68 3.71 -8.56 -1.34
CA ARG A 68 4.92 -8.58 -2.19
C ARG A 68 6.23 -8.35 -1.45
N GLY A 69 6.19 -8.02 -0.16
CA GLY A 69 7.34 -8.20 0.71
C GLY A 69 7.32 -9.66 1.16
N LYS A 70 8.21 -10.49 0.62
CA LYS A 70 8.51 -11.79 1.26
C LYS A 70 8.67 -11.53 2.76
N GLN A 71 7.99 -12.31 3.57
CA GLN A 71 8.30 -12.42 4.99
C GLN A 71 9.83 -12.57 5.10
N GLN A 72 10.52 -11.52 5.56
CA GLN A 72 11.76 -11.78 6.27
C GLN A 72 11.28 -12.50 7.53
N LYS A 73 11.40 -13.84 7.52
CA LYS A 73 11.37 -14.61 8.75
C LYS A 73 12.40 -13.94 9.65
N LYS A 74 11.94 -13.23 10.69
CA LYS A 74 12.84 -12.86 11.77
C LYS A 74 13.45 -14.18 12.26
N PRO A 75 14.77 -14.29 12.41
CA PRO A 75 15.34 -15.40 13.15
C PRO A 75 14.63 -15.43 14.51
N ILE A 76 14.08 -16.59 14.87
CA ILE A 76 13.63 -16.82 16.23
C ILE A 76 14.92 -16.78 17.05
N GLU A 77 15.14 -15.73 17.84
CA GLU A 77 16.15 -15.75 18.88
C GLU A 77 15.74 -16.83 19.88
N ASP A 78 16.43 -17.95 19.80
CA ASP A 78 16.39 -19.04 20.78
C ASP A 78 16.91 -18.47 22.10
N HIS A 79 16.01 -18.00 22.96
CA HIS A 79 16.34 -17.78 24.37
C HIS A 79 16.53 -19.14 25.02
N ARG A 80 17.73 -19.71 24.85
CA ARG A 80 18.25 -20.66 25.82
C ARG A 80 18.47 -19.89 27.12
N GLU A 81 17.51 -20.02 28.02
CA GLU A 81 17.76 -19.84 29.44
C GLU A 81 18.86 -20.84 29.86
N GLN A 82 20.05 -20.31 30.12
CA GLN A 82 20.92 -20.81 31.18
C GLN A 82 21.30 -19.58 31.98
N PRO A 83 20.96 -19.54 33.27
CA PRO A 83 21.95 -19.93 34.27
C PRO A 83 21.26 -20.64 35.48
N ASP A 84 21.85 -21.22 36.53
CA ASP A 84 23.15 -21.15 37.22
C ASP A 84 23.36 -22.46 38.02
N HIS A 85 24.64 -22.74 38.31
CA HIS A 85 25.21 -23.67 39.33
C HIS A 85 25.29 -25.18 39.10
#